data_AF-A0A315QVG4-F1
#
_entry.id   AF-A0A315QVG4-F1
#
_cell.length_a   1.000
_cell.length_b   1.000
_cell.length_c   1.000
_cell.angle_alpha   90.00
_cell.angle_beta   90.00
_cell.angle_gamma   90.00
#
_symmetry.space_group_name_H-M   'P 1'
#
loop_
_entity.id
_entity.type
_entity.pdbx_description
1 polymer ?
#
loop_
_entity_poly.entity_id
_entity_poly.type
_entity_poly.pdbx_seq_one_letter_code
_entity_poly.pdbx_strand_id
1 'polypeptide(L)' 'PVGARTVNAVKRRTRAGAGRCQGGFCGPRVVDIIAQELGIDPTEVKQEEGNSQILEYKIKELLGSKVMDNA' A
#
# COMPACT_ATOMS: atom_id res chain seq x y z
N PRO A 1 -3.21 23.20 2.37
CA PRO A 1 -2.70 22.11 1.49
C PRO A 1 -3.48 20.81 1.73
N VAL A 2 -4.00 20.16 0.68
CA VAL A 2 -4.70 18.87 0.80
C VAL A 2 -3.66 17.75 0.87
N GLY A 3 -3.67 16.95 1.94
CA GLY A 3 -2.71 15.87 2.19
C GLY A 3 -2.78 14.74 1.15
N ALA A 4 -1.65 14.11 0.85
CA ALA A 4 -1.59 12.97 -0.06
C ALA A 4 -1.99 11.69 0.71
N ARG A 5 -3.10 11.06 0.28
CA ARG A 5 -3.63 9.84 0.92
C ARG A 5 -3.48 8.58 0.06
N THR A 6 -2.89 8.70 -1.12
CA THR A 6 -2.74 7.61 -2.11
C THR A 6 -1.34 7.61 -2.70
N VAL A 7 -0.88 6.46 -3.20
CA VAL A 7 0.44 6.35 -3.84
C VAL A 7 0.55 7.29 -5.03
N ASN A 8 -0.48 7.40 -5.86
CA ASN A 8 -0.45 8.32 -7.00
C ASN A 8 -0.51 9.80 -6.57
N ALA A 9 -1.17 10.14 -5.46
CA ALA A 9 -1.12 11.50 -4.89
C ALA A 9 0.30 11.88 -4.44
N VAL A 10 1.05 10.94 -3.85
CA VAL A 10 2.47 11.11 -3.50
C VAL A 10 3.32 11.22 -4.77
N LYS A 11 3.12 10.32 -5.75
CA LYS A 11 3.83 10.31 -7.03
C LYS A 11 3.71 11.63 -7.77
N ARG A 12 2.50 12.22 -7.88
CA ARG A 12 2.27 13.49 -8.57
C ARG A 12 2.96 14.69 -7.91
N ARG A 13 3.15 14.66 -6.59
CA ARG A 13 3.76 15.77 -5.82
C ARG A 13 5.27 15.66 -5.70
N THR A 14 5.78 14.45 -5.54
CA THR A 14 7.19 14.19 -5.17
C THR A 14 7.99 13.54 -6.29
N ARG A 15 7.32 12.99 -7.31
CA ARG A 15 7.90 12.12 -8.35
C ARG A 15 8.46 10.79 -7.83
N ALA A 16 8.22 10.43 -6.55
CA ALA A 16 8.50 9.09 -6.06
C ALA A 16 7.72 8.06 -6.90
N GLY A 17 8.42 7.03 -7.39
CA GLY A 17 7.86 6.03 -8.30
C GLY A 17 7.79 6.43 -9.78
N ALA A 18 8.28 7.61 -10.18
CA ALA A 18 8.32 8.05 -11.58
C ALA A 18 9.70 7.87 -12.27
N GLY A 19 10.64 7.17 -11.62
CA GLY A 19 11.95 6.84 -12.21
C GLY A 19 11.89 5.66 -13.18
N ARG A 20 13.04 5.28 -13.78
CA ARG A 20 13.16 4.14 -14.72
C ARG A 20 12.56 2.83 -14.17
N CYS A 21 12.67 2.62 -12.86
CA CYS A 21 12.16 1.45 -12.16
C CYS A 21 10.65 1.47 -11.88
N GLN A 22 9.95 2.56 -12.22
CA GLN A 22 8.50 2.73 -12.03
C GLN A 22 8.01 2.40 -10.61
N GLY A 23 8.81 2.73 -9.59
CA GLY A 23 8.44 2.47 -8.19
C GLY A 23 8.75 1.07 -7.69
N GLY A 24 9.41 0.20 -8.47
CA GLY A 24 9.79 -1.13 -8.02
C GLY A 24 10.69 -1.15 -6.76
N PHE A 25 11.43 -0.07 -6.50
CA PHE A 25 12.28 0.05 -5.31
C PHE A 25 11.64 0.92 -4.21
N CYS A 26 11.20 2.13 -4.54
CA CYS A 26 10.65 3.06 -3.55
C CYS A 26 9.16 2.85 -3.24
N GLY A 27 8.44 2.07 -4.04
CA GLY A 27 7.00 1.82 -3.88
C GLY A 27 6.63 1.26 -2.51
N PRO A 28 7.24 0.16 -2.04
CA PRO A 28 6.99 -0.37 -0.71
C PRO A 28 7.23 0.67 0.40
N ARG A 29 8.30 1.46 0.27
CA ARG A 29 8.62 2.52 1.24
C ARG A 29 7.58 3.64 1.25
N VAL A 30 7.02 4.00 0.10
CA VAL A 30 5.94 4.99 0.00
C VAL A 30 4.67 4.47 0.67
N VAL A 31 4.33 3.19 0.50
CA VAL A 31 3.19 2.56 1.18
C VAL A 31 3.37 2.62 2.70
N ASP A 32 4.54 2.24 3.21
CA ASP A 32 4.84 2.29 4.64
C ASP A 32 4.70 3.70 5.22
N ILE A 33 5.23 4.72 4.52
CA ILE A 33 5.14 6.12 4.96
C ILE A 33 3.68 6.57 5.00
N ILE A 34 2.87 6.27 3.97
CA ILE A 34 1.46 6.63 3.96
C ILE A 34 0.72 5.96 5.13
N ALA A 35 0.95 4.66 5.35
CA ALA A 35 0.32 3.91 6.43
C ALA A 35 0.68 4.50 7.81
N GLN A 36 1.95 4.82 8.03
CA GLN A 36 2.44 5.42 9.27
C GLN A 36 1.85 6.81 9.53
N GLU A 37 1.85 7.68 8.51
CA GLU A 37 1.36 9.07 8.65
C GLU A 37 -0.17 9.15 8.80
N LEU A 38 -0.91 8.17 8.27
CA LEU A 38 -2.37 8.12 8.37
C LEU A 38 -2.88 7.24 9.52
N GLY A 39 -2.00 6.44 10.15
CA GLY A 39 -2.38 5.49 11.20
C GLY A 39 -3.28 4.36 10.73
N ILE A 40 -3.09 3.88 9.49
CA ILE A 40 -3.89 2.81 8.86
C ILE A 40 -3.04 1.55 8.63
N ASP A 41 -3.66 0.40 8.41
CA ASP A 41 -2.92 -0.80 8.02
C ASP A 41 -2.34 -0.63 6.59
N PRO A 42 -1.13 -1.15 6.29
CA PRO A 42 -0.58 -1.11 4.93
C PRO A 42 -1.50 -1.70 3.85
N THR A 43 -2.37 -2.65 4.21
CA THR A 43 -3.40 -3.23 3.31
C THR A 43 -4.51 -2.25 2.93
N GLU A 44 -4.68 -1.17 3.70
CA GLU A 44 -5.66 -0.12 3.41
C GLU A 44 -5.11 0.94 2.44
N VAL A 45 -3.80 0.96 2.18
CA VAL A 45 -3.17 1.95 1.30
C VAL A 45 -3.58 1.74 -0.14
N LYS A 46 -4.14 2.79 -0.75
CA LYS A 46 -4.65 2.78 -2.13
C LYS A 46 -3.68 3.36 -3.12
N GLN A 47 -3.69 2.83 -4.34
CA GLN A 47 -3.02 3.42 -5.49
C GLN A 47 -3.66 4.75 -5.87
N GLU A 48 -4.99 4.77 -5.95
CA GLU A 48 -5.80 5.94 -6.30
C GLU A 48 -7.13 5.89 -5.51
N GLU A 49 -8.27 5.73 -6.17
CA GLU A 49 -9.61 5.70 -5.58
C GLU A 49 -10.24 4.31 -5.66
N GLY A 50 -11.43 4.14 -5.08
CA GLY A 50 -12.18 2.89 -5.13
C GLY A 50 -11.47 1.70 -4.45
N ASN A 51 -11.56 0.53 -5.08
CA ASN A 51 -10.95 -0.73 -4.65
C ASN A 51 -9.57 -0.93 -5.30
N SER A 52 -8.65 0.00 -5.02
CA SER A 52 -7.29 0.02 -5.58
C SER A 52 -6.20 -0.18 -4.52
N GLN A 53 -6.48 -1.00 -3.51
CA GLN A 53 -5.51 -1.37 -2.49
C GLN A 53 -4.26 -1.97 -3.14
N ILE A 54 -3.07 -1.50 -2.73
CA ILE A 54 -1.79 -2.01 -3.24
C ILE A 54 -1.52 -3.41 -2.70
N LEU A 55 -1.97 -3.70 -1.48
CA LEU A 55 -1.81 -4.96 -0.78
C LEU A 55 -3.19 -5.50 -0.41
N GLU A 56 -3.49 -6.74 -0.79
CA GLU A 56 -4.82 -7.33 -0.55
C GLU A 56 -4.92 -7.99 0.84
N TYR A 57 -3.85 -8.65 1.29
CA TYR A 57 -3.81 -9.39 2.55
C TYR A 57 -2.38 -9.57 3.06
N LYS A 58 -2.25 -9.92 4.34
CA LYS A 58 -1.00 -10.41 4.92
C LYS A 58 -0.91 -11.91 4.72
N ILE A 59 0.15 -12.38 4.08
CA ILE A 59 0.28 -13.79 3.69
C ILE A 59 0.19 -14.78 4.86
N LYS A 60 0.65 -14.39 6.06
CA LYS A 60 0.57 -15.25 7.25
C LYS A 60 -0.86 -15.46 7.74
N GLU A 61 -1.75 -14.49 7.53
CA GLU A 61 -3.15 -14.59 7.92
C GLU A 61 -3.91 -15.59 7.02
N LEU A 62 -3.54 -15.68 5.74
CA LEU A 62 -4.07 -16.70 4.82
C LEU A 62 -3.64 -18.13 5.14
N LEU A 63 -2.51 -18.32 5.82
CA LEU A 63 -2.08 -19.65 6.25
C LEU A 63 -2.90 -20.15 7.44
N GLY A 64 -3.42 -19.23 8.26
CA GLY A 64 -4.25 -19.55 9.42
C GLY A 64 -5.63 -20.11 9.07
N SER A 65 -6.24 -19.65 7.97
CA SER A 65 -7.54 -20.18 7.51
C SER A 65 -7.48 -21.66 7.11
N LYS A 66 -6.38 -22.10 6.48
CA LYS A 66 -6.16 -23.53 6.19
C LYS A 66 -5.99 -24.42 7.43
N VAL A 67 -5.67 -23.85 8.59
CA VAL A 67 -5.60 -24.61 9.86
C VAL A 67 -6.99 -24.80 10.48
N MET A 68 -7.93 -23.87 10.25
CA MET A 68 -9.31 -23.98 10.74
C MET A 68 -10.20 -24.88 9.85
N ASP A 69 -9.90 -24.98 8.55
CA ASP A 69 -10.65 -25.84 7.63
C ASP A 69 -10.30 -27.34 7.74
N ASN A 70 -9.24 -27.68 8.48
CA ASN A 70 -8.76 -29.06 8.70
C ASN A 70 -8.85 -29.50 10.17
N ALA A 71 -9.58 -28.77 11.01
CA ALA A 71 -9.82 -29.08 12.42
C ALA A 71 -11.26 -29.51 12.67
#